data_AF-A0A1L8CUF2-F1
#
_entry.id   AF-A0A1L8CUF2-F1
#
_cell.length_a   1.000
_cell.length_b   1.000
_cell.length_c   1.000
_cell.angle_alpha   90.00
_cell.angle_beta   90.00
_cell.angle_gamma   90.00
#
_symmetry.space_group_name_H-M   'P 1'
#
loop_
_entity.id
_entity.type
_entity.pdbx_description
1 polymer ?
#
loop_
_entity_poly.entity_id
_entity_poly.type
_entity_poly.pdbx_seq_one_letter_code
_entity_poly.pdbx_strand_id
1 'polypeptide(L)'
;MTILKVQVDSTRCRADLGYLIPSEFSRAYARQGREEALEGTGRRAEEGDYLAAFEKGNTIENLVIPPVNEVELTVRMLPSVRPVIKFHRSNSVFLDVYI
;
A
#
# COMPACT_ATOMS: atom_id res chain seq x y z
N MET A 1 -29.38 3.69 36.76
CA MET A 1 -29.13 2.59 35.80
C MET A 1 -27.75 2.82 35.21
N THR A 2 -26.77 1.95 35.47
CA THR A 2 -25.40 2.09 34.93
C THR A 2 -25.37 1.56 33.50
N ILE A 3 -24.87 2.35 32.55
CA ILE A 3 -24.74 1.92 31.16
C ILE A 3 -23.27 1.56 30.90
N LEU A 4 -23.04 0.37 30.35
CA LEU A 4 -21.70 -0.09 29.95
C LEU A 4 -21.53 0.19 28.45
N LYS A 5 -20.60 1.07 28.09
CA LYS A 5 -20.22 1.32 26.69
C LYS A 5 -19.05 0.41 26.33
N VAL A 6 -19.18 -0.33 25.23
CA VAL A 6 -18.12 -1.19 24.69
C VAL A 6 -17.51 -0.49 23.48
N GLN A 7 -16.20 -0.27 23.50
CA GLN A 7 -15.45 0.23 22.35
C GLN A 7 -14.55 -0.89 21.82
N VAL A 8 -14.69 -1.21 20.54
CA VAL A 8 -13.86 -2.19 19.84
C VAL A 8 -12.92 -1.44 18.89
N ASP A 9 -11.63 -1.43 19.20
CA ASP A 9 -10.60 -0.88 18.34
C ASP A 9 -10.05 -1.97 17.42
N SER A 10 -10.35 -1.85 16.11
CA SER A 10 -9.95 -2.79 15.06
C SER A 10 -8.83 -2.23 14.16
N THR A 11 -8.22 -1.11 14.52
CA THR A 11 -7.23 -0.42 13.67
C THR A 11 -6.05 -1.32 13.31
N ARG A 12 -5.52 -2.07 14.28
CA ARG A 12 -4.43 -3.04 14.06
C ARG A 12 -4.83 -4.22 13.18
N CYS A 13 -6.08 -4.68 13.28
CA CYS A 13 -6.59 -5.77 12.45
C CYS A 13 -6.71 -5.34 10.98
N ARG A 14 -7.13 -4.09 10.74
CA ARG A 14 -7.20 -3.50 9.40
C ARG A 14 -5.82 -3.36 8.77
N ALA A 15 -4.85 -2.83 9.53
CA ALA A 15 -3.47 -2.72 9.08
C ALA A 15 -2.85 -4.09 8.72
N ASP A 16 -3.12 -5.13 9.52
CA ASP A 16 -2.63 -6.50 9.26
C ASP A 16 -3.23 -7.14 7.99
N LEU A 17 -4.42 -6.70 7.58
CA LEU A 17 -5.05 -7.08 6.32
C LEU A 17 -4.62 -6.20 5.14
N GLY A 18 -3.69 -5.27 5.34
CA GLY A 18 -3.21 -4.35 4.30
C GLY A 18 -4.11 -3.12 4.09
N TYR A 19 -5.12 -2.89 4.94
CA TYR A 19 -5.90 -1.65 4.91
C TYR A 19 -5.10 -0.54 5.60
N LEU A 20 -4.69 0.44 4.80
CA LEU A 20 -4.05 1.66 5.27
C LEU A 20 -5.08 2.72 5.65
N ILE A 21 -4.76 3.54 6.65
CA ILE A 21 -5.52 4.75 6.95
C ILE A 21 -5.34 5.73 5.77
N PRO A 22 -6.32 6.59 5.41
CA PRO A 22 -6.20 7.47 4.24
C PRO A 22 -4.89 8.26 4.15
N SER A 23 -4.37 8.75 5.28
CA SER A 23 -3.08 9.46 5.34
C SER A 23 -1.89 8.58 5.00
N GLU A 24 -1.88 7.33 5.48
CA GLU A 24 -0.83 6.35 5.19
C GLU A 24 -0.91 5.86 3.75
N PHE A 25 -2.12 5.64 3.25
CA PHE A 25 -2.40 5.30 1.86
C PHE A 25 -1.86 6.36 0.91
N SER A 26 -2.25 7.63 1.10
CA SER A 26 -1.77 8.73 0.26
C SER A 26 -0.25 8.84 0.28
N ARG A 27 0.39 8.65 1.44
CA ARG A 27 1.85 8.71 1.57
C ARG A 27 2.54 7.54 0.86
N ALA A 28 2.01 6.33 0.98
CA ALA A 28 2.55 5.14 0.34
C ALA A 28 2.50 5.26 -1.19
N TYR A 29 1.34 5.62 -1.75
CA TYR A 29 1.18 5.79 -3.19
C TYR A 29 1.95 6.99 -3.74
N ALA A 30 2.08 8.08 -2.98
CA ALA A 30 2.92 9.21 -3.39
C ALA A 30 4.41 8.82 -3.47
N ARG A 31 4.89 7.98 -2.55
CA ARG A 31 6.25 7.44 -2.61
C ARG A 31 6.43 6.51 -3.80
N GLN A 32 5.52 5.55 -3.96
CA GLN A 32 5.55 4.61 -5.08
C GLN A 32 5.55 5.35 -6.42
N GLY A 33 4.64 6.31 -6.63
CA GLY A 33 4.59 7.08 -7.87
C GLY A 33 5.85 7.90 -8.12
N ARG A 34 6.53 8.38 -7.07
CA ARG A 34 7.83 9.05 -7.21
C ARG A 34 8.92 8.08 -7.67
N GLU A 35 8.98 6.89 -7.07
CA GLU A 35 9.95 5.85 -7.42
C GLU A 35 9.74 5.37 -8.87
N GLU A 36 8.50 5.05 -9.24
CA GLU A 36 8.12 4.65 -10.60
C GLU A 36 8.41 5.75 -11.63
N ALA A 37 8.17 7.03 -11.27
CA ALA A 37 8.49 8.15 -12.15
C ALA A 37 10.01 8.28 -12.39
N LEU A 38 10.83 8.15 -11.33
CA LEU A 38 12.29 8.19 -11.45
C LEU A 38 12.81 7.02 -12.27
N GLU A 39 12.31 5.81 -12.02
CA GLU A 39 12.66 4.61 -12.78
C GLU A 39 12.27 4.78 -14.26
N GLY A 40 11.06 5.25 -14.54
CA GLY A 40 10.60 5.52 -15.90
C GLY A 40 11.41 6.61 -16.61
N THR A 41 11.88 7.63 -15.90
CA THR A 41 12.80 8.63 -16.46
C THR A 41 14.16 8.02 -16.78
N GLY A 42 14.72 7.21 -15.87
CA GLY A 42 15.98 6.50 -16.12
C GLY A 42 15.90 5.61 -17.34
N ARG A 43 14.85 4.79 -17.44
CA ARG A 43 14.61 3.90 -18.58
C ARG A 43 14.54 4.67 -19.91
N ARG A 44 13.80 5.78 -19.95
CA ARG A 44 13.71 6.62 -21.17
C ARG A 44 15.05 7.27 -21.53
N ALA A 45 15.85 7.66 -20.54
CA ALA A 45 17.18 8.21 -20.78
C ALA A 45 18.11 7.14 -21.36
N GLU A 46 18.13 5.93 -20.77
CA GLU A 46 18.90 4.80 -21.28
C GLU A 46 18.47 4.39 -22.70
N GLU A 47 17.16 4.35 -22.98
CA GLU A 47 16.64 4.13 -24.33
C GLU A 47 17.13 5.22 -25.31
N GLY A 48 17.14 6.48 -24.87
CA GLY A 48 17.65 7.61 -25.66
C GLY A 48 19.14 7.49 -25.98
N ASP A 49 19.95 7.16 -24.97
CA ASP A 49 21.40 6.94 -25.12
C ASP A 49 21.69 5.76 -26.04
N TYR A 50 20.93 4.66 -25.90
CA TYR A 50 21.02 3.50 -26.76
C TYR A 50 20.71 3.85 -28.22
N LEU A 51 19.64 4.60 -28.47
CA LEU A 51 19.27 5.05 -29.83
C LEU A 51 20.28 6.03 -30.41
N ALA A 52 20.82 6.94 -29.60
CA ALA A 52 21.86 7.89 -30.03
C ALA A 52 23.19 7.17 -30.38
N ALA A 53 23.46 6.02 -29.76
CA ALA A 53 24.64 5.20 -30.01
C ALA A 53 24.53 4.28 -31.25
N PHE A 54 23.63 4.55 -32.19
CA PHE A 54 23.41 3.73 -33.40
C PHE A 54 24.67 3.44 -34.22
N GLU A 55 25.67 4.33 -34.18
CA GLU A 55 26.97 4.15 -34.85
C GLU A 55 27.77 2.94 -34.33
N LYS A 56 27.50 2.48 -33.09
CA LYS A 56 28.19 1.33 -32.48
C LYS A 56 27.60 -0.03 -32.87
N GLY A 57 26.51 -0.07 -33.64
CA GLY A 57 25.88 -1.32 -34.10
C GLY A 57 25.07 -2.01 -33.00
N ASN A 58 23.81 -1.59 -32.85
CA ASN A 58 22.86 -2.18 -31.91
C ASN A 58 22.21 -3.44 -32.53
N THR A 59 22.55 -4.63 -32.03
CA THR A 59 22.00 -5.93 -32.49
C THR A 59 20.63 -6.25 -31.88
N ILE A 60 19.77 -6.96 -32.62
CA ILE A 60 18.40 -7.35 -32.21
C ILE A 60 18.40 -8.17 -30.90
N GLU A 61 19.49 -8.88 -30.63
CA GLU A 61 19.70 -9.69 -29.42
C GLU A 61 19.63 -8.85 -28.13
N ASN A 62 20.00 -7.56 -28.20
CA ASN A 62 19.96 -6.65 -27.05
C ASN A 62 18.55 -6.11 -26.75
N LEU A 63 17.56 -6.34 -27.62
CA LEU A 63 16.18 -5.86 -27.47
C LEU A 63 15.28 -6.86 -26.73
N VAL A 64 15.80 -8.00 -26.28
CA VAL A 64 15.01 -9.04 -25.64
C VAL A 64 14.56 -8.57 -24.26
N ILE A 65 13.25 -8.33 -24.12
CA ILE A 65 12.62 -7.97 -22.86
C ILE A 65 12.65 -9.20 -21.92
N PRO A 66 13.13 -9.07 -20.68
CA PRO A 66 13.11 -10.19 -19.73
C PRO A 66 11.67 -10.62 -19.42
N PRO A 67 11.43 -11.92 -19.16
CA PRO A 67 10.10 -12.41 -18.85
C PRO A 67 9.56 -11.77 -17.57
N VAL A 68 8.26 -11.47 -17.58
CA VAL A 68 7.55 -10.90 -16.43
C VAL A 68 7.49 -11.95 -15.32
N ASN A 69 8.07 -11.64 -14.16
CA ASN A 69 8.00 -12.52 -12.99
C ASN A 69 6.55 -12.63 -12.50
N GLU A 70 6.09 -13.86 -12.29
CA GLU A 70 4.78 -14.13 -11.67
C GLU A 70 4.80 -13.64 -10.22
N VAL A 71 3.97 -12.63 -9.92
CA VAL A 71 3.82 -12.12 -8.56
C VAL A 71 2.77 -12.97 -7.84
N GLU A 72 3.18 -13.71 -6.82
CA GLU A 72 2.24 -14.43 -5.95
C GLU A 72 1.35 -13.44 -5.18
N LEU A 73 0.10 -13.32 -5.61
CA LEU A 73 -0.94 -12.56 -4.91
C LEU A 73 -1.53 -13.40 -3.78
N THR A 74 -0.91 -13.34 -2.60
CA THR A 74 -1.49 -13.95 -1.40
C THR A 74 -2.54 -13.01 -0.81
N VAL A 75 -3.83 -13.25 -1.10
CA VAL A 75 -4.93 -12.51 -0.47
C VAL A 75 -5.20 -13.09 0.92
N ARG A 76 -4.69 -12.43 1.96
CA ARG A 76 -4.94 -12.82 3.35
C ARG A 76 -6.31 -12.32 3.79
N MET A 77 -7.26 -13.22 4.04
CA MET A 77 -8.66 -12.86 4.36
C MET A 77 -8.94 -12.60 5.86
N LEU A 78 -8.07 -13.03 6.77
CA LEU A 78 -8.28 -12.90 8.22
C LEU A 78 -7.08 -12.26 8.93
N PRO A 79 -7.32 -11.31 9.86
CA PRO A 79 -6.26 -10.70 10.63
C PRO A 79 -5.74 -11.72 11.66
N SER A 80 -4.43 -11.81 11.78
CA SER A 80 -3.72 -12.60 12.81
C SER A 80 -3.73 -11.94 14.18
N VAL A 81 -3.96 -10.62 14.22
CA VAL A 81 -3.97 -9.83 15.44
C VAL A 81 -5.41 -9.65 15.93
N ARG A 82 -5.63 -9.80 17.24
CA ARG A 82 -6.93 -9.57 17.88
C ARG A 82 -7.23 -8.08 18.06
N PRO A 83 -8.50 -7.65 17.96
CA PRO A 83 -8.89 -6.28 18.25
C PRO A 83 -8.79 -5.99 19.76
N VAL A 84 -8.61 -4.72 20.10
CA VAL A 84 -8.56 -4.28 21.50
C VAL A 84 -9.97 -3.88 21.94
N ILE A 85 -10.47 -4.51 23.00
CA ILE A 85 -11.81 -4.24 23.54
C ILE A 85 -11.65 -3.43 24.83
N LYS A 86 -12.30 -2.27 24.90
CA LYS A 86 -12.31 -1.39 26.07
C LYS A 86 -13.74 -1.22 26.59
N PHE A 87 -13.88 -1.30 27.90
CA PHE A 87 -15.16 -1.11 28.58
C PHE A 87 -15.14 0.24 29.30
N HIS A 88 -16.11 1.09 28.97
CA HIS A 88 -16.28 2.41 29.58
C HIS A 88 -17.58 2.41 30.39
N ARG A 89 -17.47 2.66 31.69
CA ARG A 89 -18.62 2.81 32.57
C ARG A 89 -19.16 4.22 32.44
N SER A 90 -20.34 4.38 31.83
CA SER A 90 -21.02 5.68 31.73
C SER A 90 -22.18 5.76 32.72
N ASN A 91 -22.28 6.90 33.40
CA ASN A 91 -23.43 7.26 34.23
C ASN A 91 -24.46 8.12 33.47
N SER A 92 -24.25 8.40 32.18
CA SER A 92 -25.14 9.23 31.36
C SER A 92 -25.70 8.47 30.15
N VAL A 93 -26.96 8.77 29.83
CA VAL A 93 -27.80 8.14 28.79
C VAL A 93 -27.51 8.69 27.38
N PHE A 94 -26.52 9.56 27.22
CA PHE A 94 -26.22 10.17 25.92
C PHE A 94 -25.31 9.26 25.08
N LEU A 95 -25.91 8.70 24.04
CA LEU A 95 -25.25 7.95 22.98
C LEU A 95 -24.41 8.90 22.11
N ASP A 96 -23.15 9.11 22.49
CA ASP A 96 -22.17 9.67 21.57
C ASP A 96 -21.78 8.59 20.56
N VAL A 97 -22.51 8.59 19.44
CA VAL A 97 -22.17 7.90 18.20
C VAL A 97 -21.10 8.74 17.50
N TYR A 98 -19.84 8.34 17.64
CA TYR A 98 -18.77 8.89 16.82
C TYR A 98 -18.71 8.07 15.51
N ILE A 99 -19.02 8.76 14.40
CA ILE A 99 -18.83 8.31 13.01
C ILE A 99 -17.33 8.21 12.73
#